data_AF-A0A2T2NKY2-F1
#
_entry.id   AF-A0A2T2NKY2-F1
#
_cell.length_a   1.000
_cell.length_b   1.000
_cell.length_c   1.000
_cell.angle_alpha   90.00
_cell.angle_beta   90.00
_cell.angle_gamma   90.00
#
_symmetry.space_group_name_H-M   'P 1'
#
loop_
_entity.id
_entity.type
_entity.pdbx_description
1 polymer ?
#
loop_
_entity_poly.entity_id
_entity_poly.type
_entity_poly.pdbx_seq_one_letter_code
_entity_poly.pdbx_strand_id
1 'polypeptide(L)'
;MSFRNMYEVLEDKLSQENQVQTEAEPMDSDSDSDSGSESSFSHEDEDNLPDPWSITRVDLGRFESYVGGRPIFSKDLLRQVSEARKRIIEGKYKTSLEIPDVRGQLQVIWQPPEGGREVESVTVEFLNHVELHPGFNPPECSPTVKLLQKYNGHTRHIPSPIVLRDTPGVQDLEHLGEETIKSWNAMLVKIAGTWRASLSRKKLLEKLAGLMTKNTKITKIVGFGLGSLEMSGDKQHILQYLTAATIAGFLNQEYRRLEPNHEDMEIALQDPAYTSLDRYFLPRCYGRTRIVENPDGFLEIDEHTLVMAPFLPIEVPFLQICADIPGGPAGIFCNKIGSSKRPGFSIHQRSSPRVEKMLEGYDRIYFRDHFMEEDVRKAVDCKHYWYWLTGMQLHLRRRQAETDV
;
A
#
# COMPACT_ATOMS: atom_id res chain seq x y z
N MET A 1 -17.70 -18.26 -19.76
CA MET A 1 -17.29 -17.00 -20.41
C MET A 1 -15.83 -16.79 -20.05
N SER A 2 -14.92 -16.95 -21.00
CA SER A 2 -13.47 -16.76 -20.78
C SER A 2 -13.21 -15.26 -20.67
N PHE A 3 -12.69 -14.79 -19.53
CA PHE A 3 -12.25 -13.41 -19.40
C PHE A 3 -11.10 -13.18 -20.38
N ARG A 4 -11.28 -12.18 -21.25
CA ARG A 4 -10.22 -11.68 -22.12
C ARG A 4 -9.08 -11.16 -21.26
N ASN A 5 -7.86 -11.48 -21.66
CA ASN A 5 -6.66 -11.04 -20.98
C ASN A 5 -6.66 -9.50 -20.88
N MET A 6 -6.16 -8.91 -19.79
CA MET A 6 -5.97 -7.46 -19.61
C MET A 6 -5.51 -6.76 -20.90
N TYR A 7 -4.61 -7.44 -21.60
CA TYR A 7 -4.00 -6.96 -22.82
C TYR A 7 -4.90 -7.08 -24.06
N GLU A 8 -5.75 -8.10 -24.14
CA GLU A 8 -6.75 -8.20 -25.21
C GLU A 8 -7.81 -7.11 -25.05
N VAL A 9 -8.17 -6.73 -23.81
CA VAL A 9 -9.09 -5.62 -23.55
C VAL A 9 -8.47 -4.27 -23.94
N LEU A 10 -7.17 -4.08 -23.69
CA LEU A 10 -6.46 -2.86 -24.07
C LEU A 10 -6.16 -2.81 -25.57
N GLU A 11 -5.76 -3.92 -26.19
CA GLU A 11 -5.49 -4.03 -27.63
C GLU A 11 -6.77 -3.95 -28.47
N ASP A 12 -7.90 -4.53 -28.02
CA ASP A 12 -9.19 -4.43 -28.71
C ASP A 12 -9.74 -3.00 -28.69
N LYS A 13 -9.57 -2.27 -27.58
CA LYS A 13 -9.98 -0.86 -27.51
C LYS A 13 -9.17 0.03 -28.44
N LEU A 14 -7.85 -0.16 -28.47
CA LEU A 14 -6.97 0.53 -29.43
C LEU A 14 -7.31 0.17 -30.88
N SER A 15 -7.68 -1.08 -31.15
CA SER A 15 -8.07 -1.54 -32.49
C SER A 15 -9.44 -1.00 -32.95
N GLN A 16 -10.38 -0.80 -32.02
CA GLN A 16 -11.68 -0.19 -32.31
C GLN A 16 -11.57 1.33 -32.55
N GLU A 17 -10.69 2.03 -31.82
CA GLU A 17 -10.48 3.47 -31.98
C GLU A 17 -9.64 3.82 -33.22
N ASN A 18 -8.66 2.97 -33.58
CA ASN A 18 -7.85 3.16 -34.79
C ASN A 18 -8.59 2.85 -36.10
N GLN A 19 -9.78 2.23 -36.07
CA GLN A 19 -10.62 2.06 -37.27
C GLN A 19 -11.42 3.33 -37.64
N VAL A 20 -11.40 4.38 -36.80
CA VAL A 20 -12.18 5.61 -37.02
C VAL A 20 -11.34 6.78 -37.55
N GLN A 21 -10.00 6.67 -37.56
CA GLN A 21 -9.13 7.74 -38.05
C GLN A 21 -7.97 7.19 -38.89
N THR A 22 -8.23 7.03 -40.19
CA THR A 22 -7.18 7.00 -41.21
C THR A 22 -7.47 8.13 -42.19
N GLU A 23 -6.83 9.28 -41.96
CA GLU A 23 -6.34 10.22 -42.99
C GLU A 23 -5.69 11.41 -42.27
N ALA A 24 -4.37 11.34 -42.06
CA ALA A 24 -3.51 12.51 -41.90
C ALA A 24 -2.07 12.13 -42.26
N GLU A 25 -1.48 12.92 -43.16
CA GLU A 25 -0.15 12.77 -43.72
C GLU A 25 0.98 13.08 -42.72
N PRO A 26 2.22 12.58 -42.97
CA PRO A 26 3.34 12.77 -42.07
C PRO A 26 3.93 14.17 -42.21
N MET A 27 4.17 14.83 -41.07
CA MET A 27 4.88 16.10 -41.00
C MET A 27 6.24 15.86 -40.33
N ASP A 28 7.29 15.90 -41.15
CA ASP A 28 8.68 15.92 -40.71
C ASP A 28 8.98 17.24 -40.00
N SER A 29 9.64 17.18 -38.84
CA SER A 29 10.49 18.28 -38.37
C SER A 29 11.59 17.78 -37.44
N ASP A 30 12.80 17.88 -37.95
CA ASP A 30 14.05 17.89 -37.19
C ASP A 30 14.12 19.14 -36.30
N SER A 31 14.65 18.99 -35.09
CA SER A 31 15.68 19.92 -34.59
C SER A 31 16.26 19.43 -33.25
N ASP A 32 17.56 19.13 -33.32
CA ASP A 32 18.46 18.96 -32.20
C ASP A 32 18.61 20.26 -31.39
N SER A 33 18.66 20.15 -30.06
CA SER A 33 19.58 20.97 -29.25
C SER A 33 19.81 20.32 -27.88
N ASP A 34 20.88 19.55 -27.85
CA ASP A 34 21.52 18.97 -26.68
C ASP A 34 22.28 20.06 -25.91
N SER A 35 21.92 20.29 -24.65
CA SER A 35 22.74 21.03 -23.70
C SER A 35 22.66 20.37 -22.33
N GLY A 36 23.57 19.42 -22.12
CA GLY A 36 23.78 18.76 -20.85
C GLY A 36 24.25 19.74 -19.78
N SER A 37 23.47 19.85 -18.70
CA SER A 37 23.98 20.23 -17.39
C SER A 37 23.90 19.01 -16.48
N GLU A 38 25.04 18.34 -16.31
CA GLU A 38 25.22 17.29 -15.31
C GLU A 38 25.19 17.93 -13.92
N SER A 39 24.02 17.94 -13.27
CA SER A 39 23.93 18.23 -11.84
C SER A 39 24.14 16.94 -11.06
N SER A 40 25.35 16.75 -10.55
CA SER A 40 25.69 15.70 -9.60
C SER A 40 25.00 15.97 -8.26
N PHE A 41 23.86 15.33 -8.01
CA PHE A 41 23.29 15.24 -6.66
C PHE A 41 24.11 14.24 -5.83
N SER A 42 25.24 14.68 -5.30
CA SER A 42 25.82 14.09 -4.09
C SER A 42 25.10 14.70 -2.89
N HIS A 43 23.99 14.10 -2.46
CA HIS A 43 23.47 14.28 -1.11
C HIS A 43 24.31 13.44 -0.15
N GLU A 44 25.54 13.88 0.07
CA GLU A 44 26.35 13.46 1.21
C GLU A 44 26.63 14.71 2.04
N ASP A 45 26.18 14.64 3.30
CA ASP A 45 26.71 15.38 4.45
C ASP A 45 26.35 16.87 4.65
N GLU A 46 25.06 17.17 4.77
CA GLU A 46 24.62 18.28 5.64
C GLU A 46 23.69 17.76 6.74
N ASP A 47 24.21 17.78 7.98
CA ASP A 47 23.54 17.58 9.26
C ASP A 47 22.87 16.21 9.52
N ASN A 48 23.70 15.17 9.58
CA ASN A 48 23.43 13.85 10.16
C ASN A 48 23.19 13.89 11.69
N LEU A 49 22.45 14.88 12.21
CA LEU A 49 21.89 14.73 13.55
C LEU A 49 20.84 13.62 13.46
N PRO A 50 20.97 12.53 14.24
CA PRO A 50 19.97 11.48 14.22
C PRO A 50 18.64 12.14 14.55
N ASP A 51 17.68 11.98 13.64
CA ASP A 51 16.30 12.40 13.83
C ASP A 51 15.91 12.14 15.30
N PRO A 52 15.46 13.15 16.07
CA PRO A 52 15.09 12.97 17.49
C PRO A 52 14.17 11.75 17.72
N TRP A 53 13.37 11.39 16.70
CA TRP A 53 12.51 10.21 16.65
C TRP A 53 13.29 8.89 16.68
N SER A 54 14.46 8.84 16.05
CA SER A 54 15.31 7.66 15.91
C SER A 54 15.99 7.22 17.20
N ILE A 55 16.15 8.15 18.15
CA ILE A 55 16.87 7.94 19.41
C ILE A 55 15.97 7.26 20.45
N THR A 56 14.67 7.59 20.46
CA THR A 56 13.74 7.06 21.47
C THR A 56 13.49 5.59 21.19
N ARG A 57 13.94 4.73 22.11
CA ARG A 57 13.70 3.29 22.08
C ARG A 57 12.82 2.87 23.24
N VAL A 58 11.87 1.99 22.96
CA VAL A 58 10.92 1.47 23.95
C VAL A 58 10.90 -0.05 23.97
N ASP A 59 10.49 -0.63 25.10
CA ASP A 59 10.35 -2.08 25.26
C ASP A 59 8.94 -2.53 24.86
N LEU A 60 8.79 -2.92 23.60
CA LEU A 60 7.51 -3.42 23.11
C LEU A 60 7.12 -4.78 23.70
N GLY A 61 8.05 -5.58 24.22
CA GLY A 61 7.72 -6.83 24.89
C GLY A 61 6.98 -6.57 26.21
N ARG A 62 7.45 -5.58 26.97
CA ARG A 62 6.74 -5.09 28.16
C ARG A 62 5.40 -4.45 27.80
N PHE A 63 5.33 -3.71 26.70
CA PHE A 63 4.08 -3.12 26.23
C PHE A 63 3.05 -4.17 25.79
N GLU A 64 3.46 -5.23 25.12
CA GLU A 64 2.56 -6.34 24.77
C GLU A 64 1.97 -7.04 25.99
N SER A 65 2.79 -7.19 27.04
CA SER A 65 2.34 -7.69 28.35
C SER A 65 1.35 -6.72 28.99
N TYR A 66 1.61 -5.42 28.88
CA TYR A 66 0.74 -4.36 29.41
C TYR A 66 -0.65 -4.33 28.75
N VAL A 67 -0.73 -4.51 27.42
CA VAL A 67 -2.02 -4.59 26.71
C VAL A 67 -2.71 -5.96 26.84
N GLY A 68 -2.08 -6.91 27.56
CA GLY A 68 -2.61 -8.24 27.84
C GLY A 68 -2.69 -9.15 26.61
N GLY A 69 -1.80 -8.95 25.62
CA GLY A 69 -1.80 -9.74 24.39
C GLY A 69 -3.00 -9.53 23.47
N ARG A 70 -3.91 -8.60 23.77
CA ARG A 70 -5.09 -8.30 22.95
C ARG A 70 -4.69 -7.62 21.63
N PRO A 71 -5.43 -7.84 20.53
CA PRO A 71 -5.31 -7.03 19.31
C PRO A 71 -5.53 -5.55 19.63
N ILE A 72 -4.62 -4.69 19.17
CA ILE A 72 -4.74 -3.23 19.27
C ILE A 72 -5.58 -2.72 18.09
N PHE A 73 -5.30 -3.23 16.89
CA PHE A 73 -6.00 -2.91 15.64
C PHE A 73 -7.00 -4.00 15.26
N SER A 74 -7.98 -4.27 16.13
CA SER A 74 -8.99 -5.29 15.85
C SER A 74 -9.84 -4.94 14.63
N LYS A 75 -10.37 -5.97 13.94
CA LYS A 75 -11.34 -5.78 12.84
C LYS A 75 -12.56 -4.97 13.26
N ASP A 76 -13.01 -5.14 14.51
CA ASP A 76 -14.16 -4.40 15.03
C ASP A 76 -13.85 -2.93 15.21
N LEU A 77 -12.65 -2.58 15.71
CA LEU A 77 -12.21 -1.20 15.78
C LEU A 77 -12.12 -0.58 14.37
N LEU A 78 -11.49 -1.28 13.42
CA LEU A 78 -11.35 -0.79 12.04
C LEU A 78 -12.73 -0.58 11.39
N ARG A 79 -13.70 -1.46 11.65
CA ARG A 79 -15.08 -1.32 11.15
C ARG A 79 -15.79 -0.13 11.77
N GLN A 80 -15.69 0.04 13.08
CA GLN A 80 -16.26 1.20 13.78
C GLN A 80 -15.68 2.52 13.23
N VAL A 81 -14.37 2.58 13.00
CA VAL A 81 -13.71 3.76 12.43
C VAL A 81 -14.15 4.01 10.98
N SER A 82 -14.26 2.97 10.15
CA SER A 82 -14.77 3.09 8.77
C SER A 82 -16.21 3.65 8.74
N GLU A 83 -17.10 3.09 9.55
CA GLU A 83 -18.49 3.55 9.65
C GLU A 83 -18.58 4.97 10.21
N ALA A 84 -17.76 5.30 11.21
CA ALA A 84 -17.71 6.63 11.76
C ALA A 84 -17.22 7.66 10.73
N ARG A 85 -16.17 7.34 9.98
CA ARG A 85 -15.67 8.15 8.86
C ARG A 85 -16.77 8.45 7.85
N LYS A 86 -17.48 7.41 7.37
CA LYS A 86 -18.58 7.56 6.39
C LYS A 86 -19.65 8.51 6.92
N ARG A 87 -20.07 8.32 8.17
CA ARG A 87 -21.07 9.19 8.81
C ARG A 87 -20.59 10.63 9.04
N ILE A 88 -19.29 10.86 9.28
CA ILE A 88 -18.74 12.22 9.39
C ILE A 88 -18.86 12.95 8.06
N ILE A 89 -18.44 12.30 6.96
CA ILE A 89 -18.50 12.85 5.60
C ILE A 89 -19.95 13.12 5.18
N GLU A 90 -20.89 12.24 5.56
CA GLU A 90 -22.32 12.44 5.33
C GLU A 90 -22.97 13.54 6.21
N GLY A 91 -22.20 14.24 7.04
CA GLY A 91 -22.71 15.27 7.96
C GLY A 91 -23.56 14.73 9.11
N LYS A 92 -23.53 13.41 9.36
CA LYS A 92 -24.32 12.75 10.41
C LYS A 92 -23.66 12.81 11.79
N TYR A 93 -22.39 13.19 11.89
CA TYR A 93 -21.71 13.44 13.16
C TYR A 93 -21.61 14.95 13.43
N LYS A 94 -22.29 15.39 14.50
CA LYS A 94 -22.25 16.78 15.00
C LYS A 94 -21.48 16.94 16.31
N THR A 95 -21.06 15.83 16.90
CA THR A 95 -20.37 15.76 18.20
C THR A 95 -19.03 15.04 18.03
N SER A 96 -18.18 15.15 19.05
CA SER A 96 -16.91 14.42 19.10
C SER A 96 -17.14 12.90 19.00
N LEU A 97 -16.18 12.20 18.39
CA LEU A 97 -16.16 10.75 18.32
C LEU A 97 -15.17 10.20 19.35
N GLU A 98 -15.63 9.22 20.12
CA GLU A 98 -14.82 8.57 21.14
C GLU A 98 -14.65 7.08 20.84
N ILE A 99 -13.45 6.55 21.07
CA ILE A 99 -13.19 5.09 21.06
C ILE A 99 -12.38 4.70 22.30
N PRO A 100 -12.47 3.44 22.75
CA PRO A 100 -11.58 2.95 23.80
C PRO A 100 -10.12 2.93 23.32
N ASP A 101 -9.20 3.45 24.15
CA ASP A 101 -7.76 3.30 23.97
C ASP A 101 -7.28 1.87 24.31
N VAL A 102 -5.97 1.60 24.24
CA VAL A 102 -5.42 0.27 24.57
C VAL A 102 -5.69 -0.17 26.03
N ARG A 103 -6.08 0.76 26.91
CA ARG A 103 -6.44 0.53 28.32
C ARG A 103 -7.95 0.38 28.52
N GLY A 104 -8.75 0.58 27.47
CA GLY A 104 -10.20 0.57 27.52
C GLY A 104 -10.81 1.91 27.98
N GLN A 105 -10.03 2.98 28.11
CA GLN A 105 -10.53 4.30 28.45
C GLN A 105 -10.99 5.02 27.19
N LEU A 106 -12.19 5.61 27.20
CA LEU A 106 -12.69 6.39 26.07
C LEU A 106 -11.79 7.61 25.83
N GLN A 107 -11.36 7.80 24.59
CA GLN A 107 -10.58 8.93 24.12
C GLN A 107 -11.27 9.54 22.91
N VAL A 108 -11.27 10.87 22.84
CA VAL A 108 -11.74 11.61 21.68
C VAL A 108 -10.73 11.44 20.55
N ILE A 109 -11.16 10.84 19.44
CA ILE A 109 -10.33 10.61 18.25
C ILE A 109 -10.72 11.48 17.06
N TRP A 110 -11.79 12.25 17.19
CA TRP A 110 -12.22 13.24 16.22
C TRP A 110 -13.07 14.30 16.89
N GLN A 111 -12.91 15.55 16.46
CA GLN A 111 -13.78 16.66 16.84
C GLN A 111 -14.32 17.35 15.58
N PRO A 112 -15.59 17.79 15.58
CA PRO A 112 -16.10 18.60 14.48
C PRO A 112 -15.27 19.90 14.35
N PRO A 113 -15.05 20.38 13.12
CA PRO A 113 -14.26 21.58 12.91
C PRO A 113 -14.93 22.80 13.55
N GLU A 114 -14.12 23.71 14.10
CA GLU A 114 -14.59 24.96 14.68
C GLU A 114 -15.37 25.77 13.62
N GLY A 115 -16.49 26.37 14.03
CA GLY A 115 -17.38 27.12 13.13
C GLY A 115 -18.36 26.26 12.30
N GLY A 116 -18.34 24.93 12.44
CA GLY A 116 -19.36 24.06 11.84
C GLY A 116 -19.26 23.94 10.32
N ARG A 117 -18.06 24.14 9.75
CA ARG A 117 -17.82 23.91 8.31
C ARG A 117 -18.11 22.47 7.93
N GLU A 118 -18.58 22.26 6.70
CA GLU A 118 -18.78 20.92 6.15
C GLU A 118 -17.44 20.18 6.02
N VAL A 119 -17.50 18.86 6.20
CA VAL A 119 -16.34 17.98 6.16
C VAL A 119 -16.40 17.17 4.87
N GLU A 120 -15.60 17.58 3.89
CA GLU A 120 -15.55 16.94 2.57
C GLU A 120 -14.80 15.60 2.62
N SER A 121 -13.72 15.54 3.41
CA SER A 121 -12.89 14.36 3.53
C SER A 121 -12.35 14.19 4.96
N VAL A 122 -12.15 12.92 5.32
CA VAL A 122 -11.60 12.51 6.60
C VAL A 122 -10.54 11.45 6.37
N THR A 123 -9.35 11.70 6.87
CA THR A 123 -8.22 10.77 6.87
C THR A 123 -8.15 10.01 8.19
N VAL A 124 -7.90 8.71 8.12
CA VAL A 124 -7.61 7.86 9.28
C VAL A 124 -6.09 7.78 9.45
N GLU A 125 -5.59 8.29 10.57
CA GLU A 125 -4.19 8.18 10.97
C GLU A 125 -4.05 7.10 12.05
N PHE A 126 -3.00 6.30 11.94
CA PHE A 126 -2.69 5.22 12.87
C PHE A 126 -1.45 5.59 13.67
N LEU A 127 -1.41 5.20 14.94
CA LEU A 127 -0.22 5.31 15.79
C LEU A 127 0.41 3.94 15.93
N ASN A 128 1.70 3.82 15.63
CA ASN A 128 2.40 2.54 15.78
C ASN A 128 2.62 2.16 17.27
N HIS A 129 2.98 0.91 17.55
CA HIS A 129 3.18 0.43 18.93
C HIS A 129 4.22 1.24 19.73
N VAL A 130 5.21 1.84 19.06
CA VAL A 130 6.20 2.69 19.73
C VAL A 130 5.53 3.99 20.18
N GLU A 131 4.72 4.62 19.34
CA GLU A 131 3.95 5.82 19.68
C GLU A 131 2.91 5.58 20.78
N LEU A 132 2.39 4.36 20.90
CA LEU A 132 1.44 3.96 21.95
C LEU A 132 2.10 3.60 23.29
N HIS A 133 3.43 3.50 23.33
CA HIS A 133 4.16 3.08 24.51
C HIS A 133 4.27 4.25 25.52
N PRO A 134 3.90 4.08 26.82
CA PRO A 134 3.93 5.18 27.80
C PRO A 134 5.30 5.86 28.03
N GLY A 135 6.38 5.12 27.78
CA GLY A 135 7.76 5.63 27.80
C GLY A 135 8.19 6.39 26.53
N PHE A 136 7.35 6.46 25.50
CA PHE A 136 7.61 7.25 24.31
C PHE A 136 7.27 8.72 24.60
N ASN A 137 8.29 9.53 24.84
CA ASN A 137 8.18 10.96 25.11
C ASN A 137 9.27 11.73 24.33
N PRO A 138 9.20 11.75 22.99
CA PRO A 138 10.14 12.50 22.19
C PRO A 138 9.99 14.02 22.43
N PRO A 139 11.05 14.81 22.22
CA PRO A 139 11.04 16.27 22.46
C PRO A 139 9.98 17.01 21.65
N GLU A 140 9.74 16.53 20.43
CA GLU A 140 8.61 16.91 19.60
C GLU A 140 7.68 15.71 19.55
N CYS A 141 6.36 15.89 19.67
CA CYS A 141 5.35 14.84 19.43
C CYS A 141 4.94 14.82 17.95
N SER A 142 4.56 13.64 17.41
CA SER A 142 4.21 13.51 16.00
C SER A 142 2.95 14.35 15.76
N PRO A 143 2.71 14.89 14.56
CA PRO A 143 1.51 15.69 14.30
C PRO A 143 0.22 14.98 14.72
N THR A 144 0.20 13.66 14.58
CA THR A 144 -0.87 12.74 15.00
C THR A 144 -1.03 12.72 16.53
N VAL A 145 0.06 12.53 17.28
CA VAL A 145 0.03 12.57 18.76
C VAL A 145 -0.39 13.94 19.27
N LYS A 146 0.13 15.04 18.68
CA LYS A 146 -0.26 16.42 19.05
C LYS A 146 -1.75 16.66 18.83
N LEU A 147 -2.31 16.15 17.73
CA LEU A 147 -3.74 16.25 17.44
C LEU A 147 -4.58 15.52 18.47
N LEU A 148 -4.20 14.29 18.81
CA LEU A 148 -4.87 13.49 19.83
C LEU A 148 -4.79 14.16 21.22
N GLN A 149 -3.65 14.75 21.56
CA GLN A 149 -3.48 15.55 22.78
C GLN A 149 -4.39 16.78 22.80
N LYS A 150 -4.51 17.49 21.67
CA LYS A 150 -5.44 18.63 21.54
C LYS A 150 -6.88 18.18 21.82
N TYR A 151 -7.31 17.05 21.24
CA TYR A 151 -8.67 16.54 21.44
C TYR A 151 -8.99 16.15 22.89
N ASN A 152 -7.99 15.79 23.70
CA ASN A 152 -8.18 15.27 25.05
C ASN A 152 -7.49 16.15 26.13
N GLY A 153 -7.42 17.47 25.92
CA GLY A 153 -7.03 18.44 26.96
C GLY A 153 -5.54 18.40 27.35
N HIS A 154 -4.64 18.16 26.40
CA HIS A 154 -3.18 18.21 26.56
C HIS A 154 -2.61 17.25 27.62
N THR A 155 -3.19 16.06 27.77
CA THR A 155 -2.57 15.00 28.58
C THR A 155 -1.25 14.53 27.96
N ARG A 156 -0.29 14.12 28.80
CA ARG A 156 1.08 13.84 28.33
C ARG A 156 1.17 12.63 27.38
N HIS A 157 0.32 11.62 27.53
CA HIS A 157 0.35 10.42 26.69
C HIS A 157 -1.06 9.82 26.56
N ILE A 158 -1.53 9.65 25.33
CA ILE A 158 -2.83 9.08 25.00
C ILE A 158 -2.60 7.88 24.08
N PRO A 159 -2.76 6.64 24.59
CA PRO A 159 -2.47 5.46 23.80
C PRO A 159 -3.69 5.04 22.95
N SER A 160 -4.28 5.99 22.22
CA SER A 160 -5.30 5.65 21.22
C SER A 160 -4.60 5.22 19.92
N PRO A 161 -4.91 4.04 19.38
CA PRO A 161 -4.26 3.54 18.16
C PRO A 161 -4.62 4.32 16.89
N ILE A 162 -5.70 5.10 16.92
CA ILE A 162 -6.27 5.75 15.76
C ILE A 162 -6.68 7.19 16.13
N VAL A 163 -6.50 8.11 15.19
CA VAL A 163 -7.09 9.46 15.18
C VAL A 163 -7.62 9.76 13.79
N LEU A 164 -8.71 10.53 13.70
CA LEU A 164 -9.28 11.00 12.45
C LEU A 164 -8.95 12.48 12.28
N ARG A 165 -8.55 12.85 11.07
CA ARG A 165 -8.26 14.24 10.70
C ARG A 165 -9.16 14.66 9.55
N ASP A 166 -9.79 15.82 9.68
CA ASP A 166 -10.41 16.52 8.58
C ASP A 166 -9.35 17.00 7.58
N THR A 167 -9.49 16.62 6.33
CA THR A 167 -8.62 17.09 5.24
C THR A 167 -9.46 17.87 4.24
N PRO A 168 -8.91 18.91 3.59
CA PRO A 168 -9.56 19.51 2.43
C PRO A 168 -9.97 18.39 1.45
N GLY A 169 -11.15 18.50 0.85
CA GLY A 169 -11.53 17.60 -0.22
C GLY A 169 -10.44 17.64 -1.29
N VAL A 170 -10.05 16.45 -1.77
CA VAL A 170 -9.28 16.40 -3.01
C VAL A 170 -10.24 16.91 -4.06
N GLN A 171 -9.90 18.03 -4.71
CA GLN A 171 -10.70 18.54 -5.81
C GLN A 171 -10.80 17.41 -6.84
N ASP A 172 -12.02 16.89 -7.01
CA ASP A 172 -12.33 15.98 -8.09
C ASP A 172 -12.12 16.78 -9.37
N LEU A 173 -11.02 16.49 -10.08
CA LEU A 173 -10.76 17.12 -11.35
C LEU A 173 -11.79 16.51 -12.32
N GLU A 174 -12.91 17.23 -12.46
CA GLU A 174 -13.97 16.92 -13.40
C GLU A 174 -13.39 16.56 -14.79
N HIS A 175 -13.96 15.51 -15.37
CA HIS A 175 -13.74 14.98 -16.72
C HIS A 175 -12.30 15.02 -17.25
N LEU A 176 -11.60 13.89 -17.10
CA LEU A 176 -10.42 13.58 -17.90
C LEU A 176 -10.75 13.82 -19.39
N GLY A 177 -10.06 14.78 -20.01
CA GLY A 177 -10.22 15.04 -21.45
C GLY A 177 -9.87 13.80 -22.26
N GLU A 178 -10.54 13.62 -23.41
CA GLU A 178 -10.36 12.46 -24.27
C GLU A 178 -8.88 12.25 -24.68
N GLU A 179 -8.17 13.33 -25.01
CA GLU A 179 -6.75 13.30 -25.32
C GLU A 179 -5.89 12.81 -24.15
N THR A 180 -6.25 13.20 -22.92
CA THR A 180 -5.57 12.76 -21.70
C THR A 180 -5.78 11.25 -21.51
N ILE A 181 -7.01 10.77 -21.67
CA ILE A 181 -7.33 9.34 -21.59
C ILE A 181 -6.54 8.55 -22.65
N LYS A 182 -6.52 9.03 -23.90
CA LYS A 182 -5.80 8.38 -25.01
C LYS A 182 -4.29 8.31 -24.75
N SER A 183 -3.69 9.41 -24.27
CA SER A 183 -2.27 9.47 -23.91
C SER A 183 -1.92 8.48 -22.79
N TRP A 184 -2.70 8.45 -21.71
CA TRP A 184 -2.52 7.51 -20.61
C TRP A 184 -2.69 6.06 -21.03
N ASN A 185 -3.70 5.75 -21.85
CA ASN A 185 -3.88 4.41 -22.42
C ASN A 185 -2.64 3.95 -23.20
N ALA A 186 -2.14 4.78 -24.12
CA ALA A 186 -0.96 4.46 -24.92
C ALA A 186 0.27 4.21 -24.04
N MET A 187 0.48 5.05 -23.02
CA MET A 187 1.57 4.89 -22.05
C MET A 187 1.45 3.58 -21.25
N LEU A 188 0.28 3.31 -20.67
CA LEU A 188 0.05 2.10 -19.87
C LEU A 188 0.24 0.83 -20.70
N VAL A 189 -0.24 0.82 -21.95
CA VAL A 189 -0.04 -0.30 -22.87
C VAL A 189 1.44 -0.53 -23.16
N LYS A 190 2.20 0.53 -23.44
CA LYS A 190 3.65 0.44 -23.67
C LYS A 190 4.37 -0.13 -22.45
N ILE A 191 4.11 0.40 -21.25
CA ILE A 191 4.73 -0.07 -20.00
C ILE A 191 4.36 -1.52 -19.71
N ALA A 192 3.08 -1.87 -19.83
CA ALA A 192 2.59 -3.22 -19.58
C ALA A 192 3.16 -4.24 -20.57
N GLY A 193 3.29 -3.88 -21.85
CA GLY A 193 3.93 -4.69 -22.88
C GLY A 193 5.40 -4.95 -22.57
N THR A 194 6.12 -3.91 -22.17
CA THR A 194 7.55 -4.00 -21.81
C THR A 194 7.74 -4.85 -20.54
N TRP A 195 6.96 -4.62 -19.50
CA TRP A 195 6.95 -5.46 -18.29
C TRP A 195 6.67 -6.93 -18.61
N ARG A 196 5.74 -7.22 -19.52
CA ARG A 196 5.40 -8.59 -19.90
C ARG A 196 6.60 -9.35 -20.48
N ALA A 197 7.39 -8.67 -21.30
CA ALA A 197 8.58 -9.23 -21.96
C ALA A 197 9.80 -9.31 -21.02
N SER A 198 9.77 -8.59 -19.89
CA SER A 198 10.90 -8.49 -18.97
C SER A 198 11.32 -9.83 -18.34
N LEU A 199 12.62 -9.98 -18.12
CA LEU A 199 13.21 -11.07 -17.34
C LEU A 199 12.82 -10.97 -15.86
N SER A 200 12.66 -9.76 -15.32
CA SER A 200 12.18 -9.48 -13.96
C SER A 200 10.83 -10.11 -13.71
N ARG A 201 9.87 -9.95 -14.63
CA ARG A 201 8.57 -10.64 -14.56
C ARG A 201 8.73 -12.15 -14.59
N LYS A 202 9.56 -12.69 -15.49
CA LYS A 202 9.79 -14.13 -15.61
C LYS A 202 10.35 -14.73 -14.30
N LYS A 203 11.37 -14.09 -13.73
CA LYS A 203 11.99 -14.50 -12.45
C LYS A 203 11.01 -14.44 -11.28
N LEU A 204 10.13 -13.43 -11.24
CA LEU A 204 9.05 -13.35 -10.26
C LEU A 204 8.15 -14.59 -10.34
N LEU A 205 7.69 -14.94 -11.54
CA LEU A 205 6.81 -16.10 -11.74
C LEU A 205 7.49 -17.43 -11.38
N GLU A 206 8.78 -17.59 -11.73
CA GLU A 206 9.57 -18.77 -11.36
C GLU A 206 9.67 -18.94 -9.83
N LYS A 207 9.90 -17.84 -9.09
CA LYS A 207 9.94 -17.88 -7.62
C LYS A 207 8.57 -18.22 -7.01
N LEU A 208 7.47 -17.71 -7.58
CA LEU A 208 6.11 -18.01 -7.10
C LEU A 208 5.74 -19.48 -7.34
N ALA A 209 6.04 -20.01 -8.53
CA ALA A 209 5.73 -21.40 -8.90
C ALA A 209 6.31 -22.40 -7.91
N GLY A 210 7.55 -22.18 -7.44
CA GLY A 210 8.23 -23.07 -6.50
C GLY A 210 7.63 -23.15 -5.09
N LEU A 211 6.72 -22.25 -4.73
CA LEU A 211 6.22 -22.07 -3.36
C LEU A 211 4.72 -22.34 -3.22
N MET A 212 3.98 -22.27 -4.33
CA MET A 212 2.54 -22.54 -4.40
C MET A 212 2.07 -23.81 -3.68
N THR A 213 2.87 -24.87 -3.70
CA THR A 213 2.51 -26.17 -3.09
C THR A 213 2.76 -26.24 -1.59
N LYS A 214 3.59 -25.36 -1.03
CA LYS A 214 4.05 -25.40 0.37
C LYS A 214 3.37 -24.35 1.24
N ASN A 215 2.78 -23.33 0.63
CA ASN A 215 2.25 -22.17 1.32
C ASN A 215 0.71 -22.15 1.33
N THR A 216 0.15 -21.28 2.18
CA THR A 216 -1.29 -21.05 2.22
C THR A 216 -1.79 -20.51 0.87
N LYS A 217 -2.96 -20.98 0.41
CA LYS A 217 -3.63 -20.49 -0.80
C LYS A 217 -3.93 -18.99 -0.67
N ILE A 218 -3.64 -18.23 -1.71
CA ILE A 218 -3.92 -16.80 -1.80
C ILE A 218 -5.14 -16.63 -2.71
N THR A 219 -6.19 -15.95 -2.26
CA THR A 219 -7.43 -15.74 -3.04
C THR A 219 -7.74 -14.27 -3.32
N LYS A 220 -7.00 -13.35 -2.68
CA LYS A 220 -7.08 -11.92 -2.96
C LYS A 220 -5.76 -11.20 -2.69
N ILE A 221 -5.60 -10.04 -3.32
CA ILE A 221 -4.49 -9.13 -3.09
C ILE A 221 -5.04 -7.83 -2.51
N VAL A 222 -4.38 -7.31 -1.47
CA VAL A 222 -4.67 -5.97 -0.93
C VAL A 222 -3.42 -5.12 -1.08
N GLY A 223 -3.49 -4.11 -1.93
CA GLY A 223 -2.42 -3.15 -2.18
C GLY A 223 -2.57 -1.89 -1.32
N PHE A 224 -1.51 -1.47 -0.63
CA PHE A 224 -1.47 -0.24 0.16
C PHE A 224 -0.36 0.69 -0.35
N GLY A 225 -0.72 1.95 -0.62
CA GLY A 225 0.28 2.98 -0.92
C GLY A 225 1.07 2.70 -2.21
N LEU A 226 0.41 2.20 -3.25
CA LEU A 226 1.08 1.85 -4.52
C LEU A 226 1.35 3.09 -5.40
N GLY A 227 0.95 4.29 -4.96
CA GLY A 227 1.21 5.58 -5.60
C GLY A 227 0.20 5.95 -6.69
N SER A 228 -0.20 7.22 -6.76
CA SER A 228 -1.06 7.71 -7.85
C SER A 228 -0.36 7.63 -9.20
N LEU A 229 -1.12 7.30 -10.25
CA LEU A 229 -0.68 7.36 -11.65
C LEU A 229 -0.20 8.78 -12.01
N GLU A 230 -0.79 9.83 -11.43
CA GLU A 230 -0.42 11.23 -11.70
C GLU A 230 0.86 11.68 -10.99
N MET A 231 1.49 10.81 -10.20
CA MET A 231 2.70 11.17 -9.47
C MET A 231 3.79 11.65 -10.44
N SER A 232 4.38 12.81 -10.14
CA SER A 232 5.43 13.42 -10.95
C SER A 232 6.72 12.60 -10.92
N GLY A 233 7.56 12.78 -11.93
CA GLY A 233 8.80 12.02 -12.08
C GLY A 233 8.57 10.64 -12.70
N ASP A 234 9.44 9.69 -12.33
CA ASP A 234 9.43 8.35 -12.92
C ASP A 234 8.14 7.58 -12.61
N LYS A 235 7.82 6.63 -13.50
CA LYS A 235 6.59 5.85 -13.47
C LYS A 235 6.82 4.45 -12.91
N GLN A 236 7.85 4.24 -12.08
CA GLN A 236 8.13 2.91 -11.51
C GLN A 236 6.99 2.35 -10.66
N HIS A 237 6.19 3.22 -10.04
CA HIS A 237 5.00 2.82 -9.27
C HIS A 237 3.99 2.05 -10.13
N ILE A 238 3.93 2.30 -11.46
CA ILE A 238 3.10 1.52 -12.39
C ILE A 238 3.50 0.03 -12.41
N LEU A 239 4.79 -0.25 -12.26
CA LEU A 239 5.29 -1.63 -12.19
C LEU A 239 4.80 -2.37 -10.94
N GLN A 240 4.40 -1.66 -9.88
CA GLN A 240 3.83 -2.26 -8.67
C GLN A 240 2.41 -2.79 -8.96
N TYR A 241 1.57 -2.02 -9.66
CA TYR A 241 0.26 -2.51 -10.13
C TYR A 241 0.39 -3.69 -11.08
N LEU A 242 1.30 -3.60 -12.04
CA LEU A 242 1.56 -4.68 -12.99
C LEU A 242 2.09 -5.94 -12.29
N THR A 243 2.85 -5.78 -11.20
CA THR A 243 3.30 -6.90 -10.37
C THR A 243 2.12 -7.56 -9.64
N ALA A 244 1.23 -6.79 -9.01
CA ALA A 244 0.02 -7.33 -8.38
C ALA A 244 -0.86 -8.08 -9.39
N ALA A 245 -1.11 -7.48 -10.57
CA ALA A 245 -1.88 -8.10 -11.64
C ALA A 245 -1.19 -9.36 -12.21
N THR A 246 0.14 -9.35 -12.32
CA THR A 246 0.93 -10.52 -12.75
C THR A 246 0.80 -11.67 -11.76
N ILE A 247 0.89 -11.39 -10.46
CA ILE A 247 0.72 -12.39 -9.41
C ILE A 247 -0.70 -12.97 -9.47
N ALA A 248 -1.72 -12.12 -9.49
CA ALA A 248 -3.11 -12.57 -9.56
C ALA A 248 -3.38 -13.45 -10.80
N GLY A 249 -2.93 -13.01 -11.99
CA GLY A 249 -3.12 -13.75 -13.22
C GLY A 249 -2.41 -15.11 -13.22
N PHE A 250 -1.19 -15.18 -12.69
CA PHE A 250 -0.46 -16.43 -12.54
C PHE A 250 -1.16 -17.40 -11.57
N LEU A 251 -1.55 -16.91 -10.40
CA LEU A 251 -2.24 -17.70 -9.39
C LEU A 251 -3.59 -18.22 -9.91
N ASN A 252 -4.39 -17.38 -10.57
CA ASN A 252 -5.65 -17.79 -11.19
C ASN A 252 -5.45 -18.91 -12.21
N GLN A 253 -4.41 -18.82 -13.04
CA GLN A 253 -4.10 -19.86 -14.03
C GLN A 253 -3.75 -21.19 -13.35
N GLU A 254 -2.87 -21.15 -12.35
CA GLU A 254 -2.45 -22.35 -11.62
C GLU A 254 -3.61 -22.98 -10.84
N TYR A 255 -4.42 -22.16 -10.17
CA TYR A 255 -5.60 -22.65 -9.44
C TYR A 255 -6.66 -23.22 -10.37
N ARG A 256 -6.92 -22.62 -11.55
CA ARG A 256 -7.85 -23.18 -12.55
C ARG A 256 -7.39 -24.52 -13.11
N ARG A 257 -6.08 -24.76 -13.15
CA ARG A 257 -5.51 -26.05 -13.55
C ARG A 257 -5.89 -27.17 -12.57
N LEU A 258 -6.11 -26.83 -11.31
CA LEU A 258 -6.48 -27.76 -10.23
C LEU A 258 -8.01 -27.76 -9.97
N GLU A 259 -8.64 -26.59 -10.06
CA GLU A 259 -10.04 -26.30 -9.76
C GLU A 259 -10.62 -25.49 -10.94
N PRO A 260 -11.20 -26.12 -11.99
CA PRO A 260 -11.62 -25.42 -13.20
C PRO A 260 -12.59 -24.25 -13.01
N ASN A 261 -13.36 -24.26 -11.91
CA ASN A 261 -14.32 -23.22 -11.54
C ASN A 261 -13.74 -22.17 -10.58
N HIS A 262 -12.41 -22.10 -10.41
CA HIS A 262 -11.78 -21.10 -9.56
C HIS A 262 -12.12 -19.68 -10.03
N GLU A 263 -12.70 -18.91 -9.12
CA GLU A 263 -13.01 -17.50 -9.35
C GLU A 263 -11.72 -16.68 -9.51
N ASP A 264 -11.76 -15.63 -10.33
CA ASP A 264 -10.62 -14.72 -10.43
C ASP A 264 -10.41 -14.00 -9.10
N MET A 265 -9.15 -13.99 -8.64
CA MET A 265 -8.71 -13.20 -7.50
C MET A 265 -9.10 -11.73 -7.63
N GLU A 266 -9.55 -11.17 -6.52
CA GLU A 266 -9.83 -9.74 -6.39
C GLU A 266 -8.56 -8.98 -5.94
N ILE A 267 -8.38 -7.77 -6.46
CA ILE A 267 -7.33 -6.85 -6.05
C ILE A 267 -8.00 -5.60 -5.46
N ALA A 268 -7.86 -5.40 -4.14
CA ALA A 268 -8.33 -4.19 -3.48
C ALA A 268 -7.15 -3.23 -3.28
N LEU A 269 -7.27 -2.00 -3.77
CA LEU A 269 -6.22 -0.98 -3.72
C LEU A 269 -6.63 0.17 -2.81
N GLN A 270 -5.79 0.49 -1.84
CA GLN A 270 -5.99 1.62 -0.92
C GLN A 270 -4.78 2.56 -0.98
N ASP A 271 -5.01 3.77 -1.46
CA ASP A 271 -4.03 4.85 -1.41
C ASP A 271 -4.75 6.18 -1.21
N PRO A 272 -4.46 6.95 -0.14
CA PRO A 272 -5.01 8.28 0.05
C PRO A 272 -4.65 9.26 -1.08
N ALA A 273 -3.61 8.98 -1.86
CA ALA A 273 -3.19 9.83 -2.98
C ALA A 273 -3.98 9.59 -4.27
N TYR A 274 -4.91 8.62 -4.31
CA TYR A 274 -5.64 8.32 -5.54
C TYR A 274 -6.54 9.46 -6.02
N THR A 275 -6.38 9.80 -7.29
CA THR A 275 -7.13 10.84 -7.99
C THR A 275 -8.22 10.24 -8.88
N SER A 276 -8.94 11.09 -9.59
CA SER A 276 -9.96 10.71 -10.58
C SER A 276 -9.33 9.90 -11.73
N LEU A 277 -8.07 10.17 -12.09
CA LEU A 277 -7.31 9.37 -13.05
C LEU A 277 -7.14 7.93 -12.57
N ASP A 278 -6.70 7.75 -11.32
CA ASP A 278 -6.52 6.42 -10.71
C ASP A 278 -7.85 5.64 -10.69
N ARG A 279 -8.92 6.31 -10.25
CA ARG A 279 -10.28 5.73 -10.20
C ARG A 279 -10.81 5.37 -11.58
N TYR A 280 -10.38 6.05 -12.63
CA TYR A 280 -10.68 5.67 -14.00
C TYR A 280 -9.86 4.46 -14.44
N PHE A 281 -8.54 4.52 -14.36
CA PHE A 281 -7.66 3.53 -14.99
C PHE A 281 -7.48 2.24 -14.18
N LEU A 282 -7.25 2.31 -12.86
CA LEU A 282 -6.86 1.13 -12.09
C LEU A 282 -7.89 -0.01 -12.16
N PRO A 283 -9.21 0.23 -11.99
CA PRO A 283 -10.21 -0.84 -12.12
C PRO A 283 -10.35 -1.39 -13.54
N ARG A 284 -10.00 -0.60 -14.56
CA ARG A 284 -10.12 -0.99 -15.99
C ARG A 284 -8.89 -1.73 -16.49
N CYS A 285 -7.73 -1.42 -15.93
CA CYS A 285 -6.47 -1.95 -16.40
C CYS A 285 -6.08 -3.26 -15.71
N TYR A 286 -6.54 -3.58 -14.49
CA TYR A 286 -5.90 -4.64 -13.69
C TYR A 286 -6.84 -5.78 -13.25
N GLY A 287 -7.56 -6.42 -14.17
CA GLY A 287 -8.43 -7.55 -13.83
C GLY A 287 -9.58 -7.17 -12.89
N ARG A 288 -9.93 -8.02 -11.91
CA ARG A 288 -10.94 -7.73 -10.88
C ARG A 288 -10.37 -6.79 -9.81
N THR A 289 -10.05 -5.56 -10.19
CA THR A 289 -9.49 -4.52 -9.32
C THR A 289 -10.56 -3.54 -8.86
N ARG A 290 -10.53 -3.17 -7.58
CA ARG A 290 -11.29 -2.02 -7.05
C ARG A 290 -10.43 -1.15 -6.15
N ILE A 291 -10.78 0.13 -6.10
CA ILE A 291 -10.23 1.06 -5.12
C ILE A 291 -11.11 1.04 -3.87
N VAL A 292 -10.49 1.06 -2.71
CA VAL A 292 -11.14 1.10 -1.40
C VAL A 292 -10.63 2.28 -0.60
N GLU A 293 -11.48 2.79 0.28
CA GLU A 293 -11.16 3.94 1.12
C GLU A 293 -10.38 3.53 2.36
N ASN A 294 -9.61 4.42 2.98
CA ASN A 294 -8.98 4.17 4.29
C ASN A 294 -10.05 4.19 5.41
N PRO A 295 -10.20 3.15 6.25
CA PRO A 295 -9.34 1.98 6.46
C PRO A 295 -9.86 0.65 5.89
N ASP A 296 -10.78 0.70 4.92
CA ASP A 296 -11.48 -0.46 4.36
C ASP A 296 -10.51 -1.50 3.77
N GLY A 297 -9.36 -1.10 3.23
CA GLY A 297 -8.32 -2.03 2.79
C GLY A 297 -7.83 -2.95 3.90
N PHE A 298 -7.69 -2.47 5.14
CA PHE A 298 -7.34 -3.34 6.27
C PHE A 298 -8.47 -4.29 6.64
N LEU A 299 -9.74 -3.92 6.38
CA LEU A 299 -10.90 -4.79 6.55
C LEU A 299 -10.93 -5.92 5.50
N GLU A 300 -10.29 -5.74 4.34
CA GLU A 300 -10.17 -6.77 3.32
C GLU A 300 -9.17 -7.88 3.69
N ILE A 301 -8.23 -7.65 4.60
CA ILE A 301 -7.19 -8.63 4.91
C ILE A 301 -7.74 -9.83 5.71
N ASP A 302 -7.51 -11.03 5.23
CA ASP A 302 -7.83 -12.30 5.89
C ASP A 302 -6.70 -13.33 5.70
N GLU A 303 -6.93 -14.55 6.17
CA GLU A 303 -5.99 -15.66 6.11
C GLU A 303 -5.61 -16.12 4.69
N HIS A 304 -6.30 -15.66 3.65
CA HIS A 304 -6.07 -15.96 2.24
C HIS A 304 -5.61 -14.74 1.43
N THR A 305 -5.19 -13.68 2.13
CA THR A 305 -4.77 -12.43 1.48
C THR A 305 -3.27 -12.38 1.23
N LEU A 306 -2.87 -11.87 0.07
CA LEU A 306 -1.53 -11.31 -0.15
C LEU A 306 -1.59 -9.79 0.07
N VAL A 307 -0.93 -9.31 1.11
CA VAL A 307 -0.81 -7.87 1.37
C VAL A 307 0.41 -7.34 0.62
N MET A 308 0.22 -6.32 -0.22
CA MET A 308 1.30 -5.68 -0.97
C MET A 308 1.44 -4.21 -0.53
N ALA A 309 2.58 -3.87 0.08
CA ALA A 309 2.85 -2.55 0.64
C ALA A 309 4.31 -2.09 0.38
N PRO A 310 4.72 -1.97 -0.89
CA PRO A 310 6.02 -1.41 -1.27
C PRO A 310 6.08 0.07 -0.87
N PHE A 311 7.13 0.48 -0.17
CA PHE A 311 7.42 1.87 0.21
C PHE A 311 6.30 2.61 0.96
N LEU A 312 5.31 1.90 1.50
CA LEU A 312 4.31 2.48 2.39
C LEU A 312 5.02 3.24 3.52
N PRO A 313 4.62 4.44 3.95
CA PRO A 313 5.31 5.16 5.04
C PRO A 313 5.47 4.32 6.32
N ILE A 314 6.52 4.55 7.10
CA ILE A 314 6.83 3.73 8.28
C ILE A 314 5.82 3.99 9.42
N GLU A 315 5.27 5.20 9.42
CA GLU A 315 4.22 5.71 10.30
C GLU A 315 2.94 4.88 10.16
N VAL A 316 2.70 4.26 9.00
CA VAL A 316 1.56 3.35 8.81
C VAL A 316 1.95 1.96 9.34
N PRO A 317 1.36 1.50 10.48
CA PRO A 317 1.80 0.29 11.16
C PRO A 317 1.20 -0.97 10.53
N PHE A 318 1.21 -1.08 9.19
CA PHE A 318 0.48 -2.13 8.46
C PHE A 318 0.87 -3.55 8.88
N LEU A 319 2.14 -3.80 9.21
CA LEU A 319 2.58 -5.10 9.71
C LEU A 319 2.00 -5.40 11.10
N GLN A 320 1.92 -4.40 11.97
CA GLN A 320 1.34 -4.54 13.31
C GLN A 320 -0.16 -4.80 13.18
N ILE A 321 -0.84 -4.12 12.25
CA ILE A 321 -2.24 -4.41 11.89
C ILE A 321 -2.38 -5.84 11.36
N CYS A 322 -1.52 -6.29 10.45
CA CYS A 322 -1.53 -7.67 9.94
C CYS A 322 -1.36 -8.70 11.07
N ALA A 323 -0.50 -8.41 12.05
CA ALA A 323 -0.23 -9.28 13.18
C ALA A 323 -1.38 -9.31 14.22
N ASP A 324 -2.29 -8.34 14.16
CA ASP A 324 -3.51 -8.27 14.97
C ASP A 324 -4.71 -8.97 14.33
N ILE A 325 -4.61 -9.32 13.04
CA ILE A 325 -5.63 -10.10 12.35
C ILE A 325 -5.45 -11.58 12.73
N PRO A 326 -6.51 -12.28 13.18
CA PRO A 326 -6.44 -13.70 13.51
C PRO A 326 -5.83 -14.52 12.37
N GLY A 327 -4.77 -15.27 12.68
CA GLY A 327 -4.02 -16.07 11.71
C GLY A 327 -3.02 -15.27 10.84
N GLY A 328 -3.23 -13.98 10.63
CA GLY A 328 -2.45 -13.16 9.69
C GLY A 328 -2.68 -13.51 8.22
N PRO A 329 -2.16 -12.70 7.28
CA PRO A 329 -2.36 -12.89 5.84
C PRO A 329 -1.64 -14.12 5.27
N ALA A 330 -2.11 -14.68 4.15
CA ALA A 330 -1.39 -15.74 3.44
C ALA A 330 -0.01 -15.29 2.94
N GLY A 331 0.17 -14.01 2.62
CA GLY A 331 1.45 -13.47 2.24
C GLY A 331 1.58 -11.96 2.47
N ILE A 332 2.82 -11.49 2.56
CA ILE A 332 3.18 -10.09 2.72
C ILE A 332 4.32 -9.74 1.76
N PHE A 333 4.08 -8.80 0.86
CA PHE A 333 5.03 -8.27 -0.10
C PHE A 333 5.36 -6.82 0.24
N CYS A 334 6.52 -6.56 0.83
CA CYS A 334 6.86 -5.23 1.32
C CYS A 334 8.37 -4.99 1.35
N ASN A 335 8.79 -3.81 1.80
CA ASN A 335 10.19 -3.46 2.02
C ASN A 335 10.86 -4.41 3.01
N LYS A 336 12.20 -4.36 3.08
CA LYS A 336 12.96 -5.09 4.09
C LYS A 336 12.43 -4.83 5.50
N ILE A 337 11.96 -5.89 6.15
CA ILE A 337 11.58 -5.87 7.56
C ILE A 337 12.87 -6.00 8.37
N GLY A 338 13.26 -4.95 9.08
CA GLY A 338 14.42 -5.00 9.98
C GLY A 338 14.20 -5.98 11.13
N SER A 339 15.21 -6.77 11.49
CA SER A 339 15.14 -7.68 12.65
C SER A 339 15.43 -6.93 13.96
N SER A 340 14.61 -7.13 15.00
CA SER A 340 14.88 -6.57 16.33
C SER A 340 15.80 -7.47 17.17
N LYS A 341 17.02 -7.74 16.69
CA LYS A 341 18.04 -8.40 17.55
C LYS A 341 18.57 -7.49 18.67
N ARG A 342 18.04 -6.27 18.81
CA ARG A 342 18.52 -5.24 19.73
C ARG A 342 17.49 -5.03 20.84
N PRO A 343 17.93 -4.69 22.07
CA PRO A 343 17.03 -4.28 23.12
C PRO A 343 16.39 -2.93 22.74
N GLY A 344 15.09 -2.95 22.46
CA GLY A 344 14.26 -1.77 22.22
C GLY A 344 13.92 -1.50 20.76
N PHE A 345 12.74 -0.92 20.58
CA PHE A 345 12.14 -0.58 19.29
C PHE A 345 12.03 0.94 19.11
N SER A 346 12.26 1.45 17.90
CA SER A 346 12.02 2.85 17.52
C SER A 346 10.97 2.97 16.42
N ILE A 347 10.49 4.19 16.18
CA ILE A 347 9.44 4.51 15.20
C ILE A 347 9.81 4.07 13.78
N HIS A 348 11.11 4.02 13.42
CA HIS A 348 11.55 3.60 12.09
C HIS A 348 11.48 2.07 11.86
N GLN A 349 11.08 1.30 12.88
CA GLN A 349 10.96 -0.15 12.78
C GLN A 349 9.50 -0.55 12.60
N ARG A 350 9.21 -1.23 11.49
CA ARG A 350 7.89 -1.84 11.27
C ARG A 350 7.64 -3.09 12.12
N SER A 351 8.71 -3.65 12.69
CA SER A 351 8.66 -4.85 13.50
C SER A 351 8.14 -4.53 14.91
N SER A 352 7.50 -5.51 15.51
CA SER A 352 7.14 -5.59 16.93
C SER A 352 7.24 -7.06 17.34
N PRO A 353 7.28 -7.40 18.64
CA PRO A 353 7.34 -8.81 19.05
C PRO A 353 6.21 -9.66 18.44
N ARG A 354 4.99 -9.12 18.32
CA ARG A 354 3.87 -9.76 17.63
C ARG A 354 4.09 -9.96 16.13
N VAL A 355 4.68 -8.98 15.44
CA VAL A 355 5.05 -9.12 14.02
C VAL A 355 6.11 -10.20 13.85
N GLU A 356 7.12 -10.24 14.71
CA GLU A 356 8.17 -11.26 14.64
C GLU A 356 7.59 -12.66 14.85
N LYS A 357 6.74 -12.82 15.87
CA LYS A 357 6.02 -14.07 16.14
C LYS A 357 5.15 -14.50 14.96
N MET A 358 4.42 -13.57 14.32
CA MET A 358 3.66 -13.87 13.11
C MET A 358 4.59 -14.40 12.00
N LEU A 359 5.70 -13.71 11.73
CA LEU A 359 6.61 -14.02 10.64
C LEU A 359 7.43 -15.32 10.83
N GLU A 360 7.49 -15.89 12.04
CA GLU A 360 8.06 -17.23 12.27
C GLU A 360 7.39 -18.30 11.40
N GLY A 361 6.10 -18.13 11.09
CA GLY A 361 5.32 -19.02 10.24
C GLY A 361 5.57 -18.86 8.73
N TYR A 362 6.42 -17.93 8.30
CA TYR A 362 6.52 -17.52 6.90
C TYR A 362 7.85 -17.90 6.26
N ASP A 363 7.80 -18.39 5.02
CA ASP A 363 8.95 -18.47 4.14
C ASP A 363 9.28 -17.09 3.59
N ARG A 364 10.56 -16.78 3.44
CA ARG A 364 11.02 -15.46 2.99
C ARG A 364 11.78 -15.54 1.68
N ILE A 365 11.40 -14.66 0.76
CA ILE A 365 11.96 -14.56 -0.58
C ILE A 365 12.55 -13.16 -0.76
N TYR A 366 13.70 -13.11 -1.42
CA TYR A 366 14.37 -11.86 -1.78
C TYR A 366 14.46 -11.73 -3.30
N PHE A 367 14.47 -10.49 -3.76
CA PHE A 367 14.55 -10.12 -5.17
C PHE A 367 15.85 -9.37 -5.50
N ARG A 368 16.93 -9.64 -4.76
CA ARG A 368 18.24 -8.96 -4.95
C ARG A 368 18.90 -9.28 -6.30
N ASP A 369 18.45 -10.36 -6.94
CA ASP A 369 18.87 -10.85 -8.26
C ASP A 369 18.04 -10.28 -9.42
N HIS A 370 17.10 -9.38 -9.11
CA HIS A 370 16.34 -8.62 -10.10
C HIS A 370 17.09 -7.34 -10.44
N PHE A 371 16.97 -6.88 -11.67
CA PHE A 371 17.50 -5.61 -12.12
C PHE A 371 16.49 -5.02 -13.09
N MET A 372 16.36 -3.69 -13.10
CA MET A 372 15.47 -3.05 -14.07
C MET A 372 16.16 -3.06 -15.43
N GLU A 373 15.57 -3.80 -16.35
CA GLU A 373 16.03 -3.88 -17.73
C GLU A 373 15.94 -2.51 -18.42
N GLU A 374 16.82 -2.27 -19.38
CA GLU A 374 16.96 -0.96 -20.03
C GLU A 374 15.69 -0.52 -20.76
N ASP A 375 14.98 -1.46 -21.38
CA ASP A 375 13.69 -1.25 -22.02
C ASP A 375 12.60 -0.90 -21.00
N VAL A 376 12.51 -1.65 -19.90
CA VAL A 376 11.58 -1.37 -18.79
C VAL A 376 11.86 0.02 -18.21
N ARG A 377 13.13 0.33 -17.95
CA ARG A 377 13.60 1.62 -17.43
C ARG A 377 13.16 2.78 -18.33
N LYS A 378 13.39 2.67 -19.64
CA LYS A 378 12.95 3.65 -20.63
C LYS A 378 11.43 3.77 -20.70
N ALA A 379 10.70 2.66 -20.58
CA ALA A 379 9.24 2.67 -20.65
C ALA A 379 8.61 3.44 -19.47
N VAL A 380 9.24 3.41 -18.29
CA VAL A 380 8.77 4.12 -17.10
C VAL A 380 9.46 5.47 -16.87
N ASP A 381 10.22 5.97 -17.85
CA ASP A 381 10.98 7.23 -17.76
C ASP A 381 11.87 7.32 -16.51
N CYS A 382 12.48 6.20 -16.10
CA CYS A 382 13.34 6.17 -14.93
C CYS A 382 14.79 6.50 -15.27
N LYS A 383 15.32 7.55 -14.65
CA LYS A 383 16.70 8.01 -14.89
C LYS A 383 17.75 7.19 -14.16
N HIS A 384 17.38 6.49 -13.08
CA HIS A 384 18.32 5.72 -12.26
C HIS A 384 18.15 4.21 -12.44
N TYR A 385 19.23 3.47 -12.23
CA TYR A 385 19.22 2.00 -12.24
C TYR A 385 18.63 1.38 -10.96
N TRP A 386 18.24 2.20 -9.99
CA TRP A 386 17.54 1.69 -8.81
C TRP A 386 16.18 1.14 -9.21
N TYR A 387 15.93 -0.11 -8.82
CA TYR A 387 14.72 -0.84 -9.12
C TYR A 387 14.00 -1.20 -7.84
N TRP A 388 12.76 -0.72 -7.70
CA TRP A 388 11.95 -0.88 -6.49
C TRP A 388 11.89 -2.33 -5.99
N LEU A 389 11.75 -3.31 -6.90
CA LEU A 389 11.61 -4.73 -6.57
C LEU A 389 12.83 -5.28 -5.80
N THR A 390 14.03 -4.77 -6.06
CA THR A 390 15.27 -5.21 -5.37
C THR A 390 15.27 -4.85 -3.88
N GLY A 391 14.50 -3.84 -3.50
CA GLY A 391 14.29 -3.42 -2.12
C GLY A 391 13.27 -4.27 -1.36
N MET A 392 12.55 -5.17 -2.05
CA MET A 392 11.42 -5.89 -1.50
C MET A 392 11.76 -7.26 -0.90
N GLN A 393 10.84 -7.75 -0.09
CA GLN A 393 10.75 -9.09 0.45
C GLN A 393 9.33 -9.60 0.27
N LEU A 394 9.20 -10.86 -0.15
CA LEU A 394 7.93 -11.58 -0.14
C LEU A 394 7.99 -12.63 0.97
N HIS A 395 7.06 -12.54 1.91
CA HIS A 395 6.85 -13.48 2.99
C HIS A 395 5.60 -14.29 2.67
N LEU A 396 5.68 -15.62 2.62
CA LEU A 396 4.54 -16.50 2.36
C LEU A 396 4.31 -17.42 3.54
N ARG A 397 3.10 -17.44 4.09
CA ARG A 397 2.77 -18.28 5.24
C ARG A 397 2.83 -19.75 4.84
N ARG A 398 3.53 -20.56 5.62
CA ARG A 398 3.61 -22.01 5.40
C ARG A 398 2.23 -22.63 5.61
N ARG A 399 1.87 -23.61 4.78
CA ARG A 399 0.68 -24.42 5.01
C ARG A 399 0.92 -25.21 6.29
N GLN A 400 0.00 -25.12 7.25
CA GLN A 400 0.05 -26.02 8.40
C GLN A 400 -0.15 -27.43 7.86
N ALA A 401 0.73 -28.37 8.24
CA ALA A 401 0.47 -29.77 7.97
C ALA A 401 -0.88 -30.08 8.62
N GLU A 402 -1.84 -30.58 7.84
CA GLU A 402 -3.05 -31.18 8.40
C GLU A 402 -2.55 -32.22 9.39
N THR A 403 -2.67 -31.90 10.67
CA THR A 403 -2.46 -32.88 11.71
C THR A 403 -3.73 -33.70 11.65
N ASP A 404 -3.65 -34.88 11.06
CA ASP A 404 -4.76 -35.86 11.06
C ASP A 404 -5.19 -36.04 12.53
N VAL A 405 -6.33 -35.44 12.90
CA VAL A 405 -6.99 -35.61 14.20
C VAL A 405 -8.12 -36.60 14.05
#